data_AF-A0A2E8JQA4-F1
#
_entry.id   AF-A0A2E8JQA4-F1
#
_cell.length_a   1.000
_cell.length_b   1.000
_cell.length_c   1.000
_cell.angle_alpha   90.00
_cell.angle_beta   90.00
_cell.angle_gamma   90.00
#
_symmetry.space_group_name_H-M   'P 1'
#
loop_
_entity.id
_entity.type
_entity.pdbx_description
1 polymer ?
#
loop_
_entity_poly.entity_id
_entity_poly.type
_entity_poly.pdbx_seq_one_letter_code
_entity_poly.pdbx_strand_id
1 'polypeptide(L)'
;MSKQASKRQQKKQLLVERTARALSVAQDEAERLLSITREQSVRVNSLLLPSDDKAAIKETYRTFAWYSDGLHVDGEQLEALKSSSLVSEGELYIQNAASWIP
;
A
#
# COMPACT_ATOMS: atom_id res chain seq x y z
N MET A 1 -0.06 18.23 -29.99
CA MET A 1 0.07 17.65 -28.62
C MET A 1 0.32 18.77 -27.63
N SER A 2 -0.37 18.80 -26.48
CA SER A 2 -0.17 19.89 -25.50
C SER A 2 1.24 19.81 -24.89
N LYS A 3 1.88 20.97 -24.64
CA LYS A 3 3.22 21.05 -24.02
C LYS A 3 3.32 20.32 -22.66
N GLN A 4 2.19 20.10 -21.97
CA GLN A 4 2.16 19.38 -20.69
C GLN A 4 2.26 17.86 -20.86
N ALA A 5 1.65 17.31 -21.92
CA ALA A 5 1.72 15.88 -22.21
C ALA A 5 3.16 15.45 -22.53
N SER A 6 3.93 16.28 -23.26
CA SER A 6 5.34 15.98 -23.57
C SER A 6 6.22 16.02 -22.32
N LYS A 7 6.01 16.99 -21.41
CA LYS A 7 6.76 17.08 -20.15
C LYS A 7 6.51 15.88 -19.24
N ARG A 8 5.27 15.38 -19.16
CA ARG A 8 4.95 14.18 -18.38
C ARG A 8 5.67 12.95 -18.94
N GLN A 9 5.68 12.79 -20.27
CA GLN A 9 6.37 11.68 -20.92
C GLN A 9 7.89 11.72 -20.69
N GLN A 10 8.49 12.91 -20.80
CA GLN A 10 9.92 13.10 -20.50
C GLN A 10 10.28 12.73 -19.05
N LYS A 11 9.45 13.14 -18.07
CA LYS A 11 9.64 12.78 -16.67
C LYS A 11 9.49 11.28 -16.42
N LYS A 12 8.52 10.63 -17.08
CA LYS A 12 8.33 9.18 -17.00
C LYS A 12 9.57 8.45 -17.51
N GLN A 13 10.06 8.82 -18.70
CA GLN A 13 11.26 8.23 -19.30
C GLN A 13 12.49 8.39 -18.38
N LEU A 14 12.70 9.58 -17.84
CA LEU A 14 13.80 9.84 -16.92
C LEU A 14 13.71 9.00 -15.63
N LEU A 15 12.51 8.77 -15.10
CA LEU A 15 12.31 7.91 -13.93
C LEU A 15 12.68 6.45 -14.25
N VAL A 16 12.25 5.94 -15.42
CA VAL A 16 12.57 4.58 -15.88
C VAL A 16 14.08 4.41 -16.02
N GLU A 17 14.77 5.32 -16.70
CA GLU A 17 16.23 5.28 -16.88
C GLU A 17 16.98 5.30 -15.55
N ARG A 18 16.56 6.14 -14.60
CA ARG A 18 17.18 6.22 -13.27
C ARG A 18 16.94 4.94 -12.46
N THR A 19 15.76 4.34 -12.59
CA THR A 19 15.39 3.11 -11.88
C THR A 19 16.16 1.91 -12.44
N ALA A 20 16.22 1.77 -13.76
CA ALA A 20 17.01 0.75 -14.46
C ALA A 20 18.48 0.80 -14.02
N ARG A 21 19.07 2.00 -13.96
CA ARG A 21 20.44 2.19 -13.48
C ARG A 21 20.60 1.86 -12.00
N ALA A 22 19.69 2.32 -11.14
CA ALA A 22 19.79 2.12 -9.69
C ALA A 22 19.66 0.64 -9.30
N LEU A 23 18.81 -0.11 -9.99
CA LEU A 23 18.56 -1.53 -9.73
C LEU A 23 19.42 -2.46 -10.59
N SER A 24 20.23 -1.92 -11.50
CA SER A 24 21.04 -2.69 -12.47
C SER A 24 20.21 -3.67 -13.30
N VAL A 25 19.05 -3.20 -13.80
CA VAL A 25 18.12 -3.97 -14.64
C VAL A 25 17.90 -3.29 -16.00
N ALA A 26 17.35 -4.01 -16.96
CA ALA A 26 16.93 -3.45 -18.24
C ALA A 26 15.74 -2.49 -18.07
N GLN A 27 15.52 -1.58 -19.04
CA GLN A 27 14.48 -0.54 -18.92
C GLN A 27 13.06 -1.12 -18.89
N ASP A 28 12.79 -2.17 -19.65
CA ASP A 28 11.53 -2.90 -19.65
C ASP A 28 11.23 -3.53 -18.29
N GLU A 29 12.22 -4.11 -17.64
CA GLU A 29 12.10 -4.63 -16.28
C GLU A 29 11.85 -3.50 -15.26
N ALA A 30 12.54 -2.37 -15.40
CA ALA A 30 12.28 -1.19 -14.57
C ALA A 30 10.85 -0.67 -14.74
N GLU A 31 10.33 -0.63 -15.97
CA GLU A 31 8.92 -0.28 -16.24
C GLU A 31 7.96 -1.25 -15.59
N ARG A 32 8.23 -2.56 -15.66
CA ARG A 32 7.43 -3.60 -15.02
C ARG A 32 7.37 -3.41 -13.50
N LEU A 33 8.52 -3.18 -12.86
CA LEU A 33 8.61 -2.94 -11.42
C LEU A 33 7.87 -1.68 -10.99
N LEU A 34 8.02 -0.58 -11.74
CA LEU A 34 7.30 0.68 -11.48
C LEU A 34 5.79 0.59 -11.71
N SER A 35 5.34 -0.44 -12.41
CA SER A 35 3.93 -0.70 -12.71
C SER A 35 3.28 -1.67 -11.73
N ILE A 36 4.00 -2.16 -10.71
CA ILE A 36 3.41 -3.02 -9.68
C ILE A 36 2.32 -2.25 -8.95
N THR A 37 1.11 -2.82 -8.93
CA THR A 37 -0.02 -2.28 -8.18
C THR A 37 0.31 -2.22 -6.70
N ARG A 38 0.02 -1.08 -6.07
CA ARG A 38 0.24 -0.91 -4.64
C ARG A 38 -0.81 -1.65 -3.84
N GLU A 39 -0.37 -2.56 -3.00
CA GLU A 39 -1.22 -3.17 -1.98
C GLU A 39 -1.68 -2.10 -0.97
N GLN A 40 -2.96 -2.13 -0.61
CA GLN A 40 -3.47 -1.30 0.48
C GLN A 40 -3.32 -2.06 1.80
N SER A 41 -3.14 -1.30 2.87
CA SER A 41 -2.81 -1.86 4.18
C SER A 41 -3.44 -1.03 5.28
N VAL A 42 -3.85 -1.73 6.33
CA VAL A 42 -4.31 -1.13 7.58
C VAL A 42 -3.61 -1.79 8.76
N ARG A 43 -3.43 -1.02 9.84
CA ARG A 43 -2.86 -1.49 11.11
C ARG A 43 -3.94 -1.52 12.17
N VAL A 44 -4.05 -2.66 12.86
CA VAL A 44 -4.88 -2.80 14.05
C VAL A 44 -4.31 -2.00 15.21
N ASN A 45 -5.15 -1.21 15.87
CA ASN A 45 -4.83 -0.55 17.12
C ASN A 45 -5.07 -1.50 18.30
N SER A 46 -4.00 -2.16 18.75
CA SER A 46 -4.04 -3.08 19.88
C SER A 46 -4.38 -2.44 21.23
N LEU A 47 -4.42 -1.11 21.32
CA LEU A 47 -4.83 -0.41 22.54
C LEU A 47 -6.34 -0.29 22.68
N LEU A 48 -7.07 -0.32 21.56
CA LEU A 48 -8.52 -0.10 21.53
C LEU A 48 -9.28 -1.36 21.17
N LEU A 49 -8.73 -2.20 20.30
CA LEU A 49 -9.43 -3.39 19.82
C LEU A 49 -9.21 -4.58 20.79
N PRO A 50 -10.26 -5.15 21.39
CA PRO A 50 -10.18 -6.34 22.23
C PRO A 50 -9.56 -7.55 21.49
N SER A 51 -9.04 -8.52 22.25
CA SER A 51 -8.33 -9.67 21.66
C SER A 51 -9.24 -10.58 20.81
N ASP A 52 -10.50 -10.73 21.19
CA ASP A 52 -11.47 -11.55 20.45
C ASP A 52 -11.85 -10.88 19.13
N ASP A 53 -12.10 -9.57 19.14
CA ASP A 53 -12.39 -8.78 17.94
C ASP A 53 -11.17 -8.73 17.00
N LYS A 54 -9.97 -8.67 17.57
CA LYS A 54 -8.71 -8.77 16.82
C LYS A 54 -8.57 -10.13 16.12
N ALA A 55 -9.01 -11.22 16.73
CA ALA A 55 -9.00 -12.54 16.09
C ALA A 55 -9.99 -12.58 14.92
N ALA A 56 -11.23 -12.10 15.13
CA ALA A 56 -12.26 -12.05 14.08
C ALA A 56 -11.84 -11.22 12.86
N ILE A 57 -11.20 -10.07 13.09
CA ILE A 57 -10.65 -9.25 12.00
C ILE A 57 -9.56 -10.02 11.23
N LYS A 58 -8.68 -10.74 11.92
CA LYS A 58 -7.59 -11.51 11.29
C LYS A 58 -8.09 -12.76 10.54
N GLU A 59 -9.28 -13.26 10.84
CA GLU A 59 -9.94 -14.28 10.01
C GLU A 59 -10.50 -13.70 8.71
N THR A 60 -10.88 -12.42 8.73
CA THR A 60 -11.44 -11.71 7.57
C THR A 60 -10.34 -11.24 6.60
N TYR A 61 -9.19 -10.79 7.13
CA TYR A 61 -8.11 -10.21 6.33
C TYR A 61 -6.81 -10.99 6.44
N ARG A 62 -6.10 -11.13 5.32
CA ARG A 62 -4.74 -11.69 5.33
C ARG A 62 -3.81 -10.77 6.12
N THR A 63 -2.99 -11.35 7.00
CA THR A 63 -1.95 -10.62 7.75
C THR A 63 -0.63 -10.57 7.00
N PHE A 64 0.18 -9.54 7.25
CA PHE A 64 1.57 -9.51 6.81
C PHE A 64 2.44 -10.45 7.65
N ALA A 65 3.24 -11.31 7.01
CA ALA A 65 4.07 -12.31 7.69
C ALA A 65 5.09 -11.69 8.67
N TRP A 66 5.55 -10.48 8.39
CA TRP A 66 6.52 -9.74 9.20
C TRP A 66 5.87 -8.79 10.21
N TYR A 67 4.54 -8.63 10.19
CA TYR A 67 3.81 -7.81 11.16
C TYR A 67 2.36 -8.27 11.33
N SER A 68 2.11 -8.98 12.43
CA SER A 68 0.83 -9.68 12.67
C SER A 68 -0.37 -8.76 12.86
N ASP A 69 -0.16 -7.48 13.17
CA ASP A 69 -1.23 -6.46 13.33
C ASP A 69 -1.45 -5.64 12.06
N GLY A 70 -0.70 -5.95 11.01
CA GLY A 70 -0.87 -5.42 9.68
C GLY A 70 -1.78 -6.32 8.86
N LEU A 71 -2.78 -5.72 8.21
CA LEU A 71 -3.74 -6.42 7.38
C LEU A 71 -3.61 -5.95 5.93
N HIS A 72 -3.65 -6.90 5.00
CA HIS A 72 -3.80 -6.61 3.58
C HIS A 72 -5.26 -6.27 3.30
N VAL A 73 -5.45 -5.20 2.52
CA VAL A 73 -6.77 -4.74 2.11
C VAL A 73 -6.73 -4.52 0.60
N ASP A 74 -7.74 -4.99 -0.12
CA ASP A 74 -7.88 -4.65 -1.54
C ASP A 74 -8.47 -3.24 -1.73
N GLY A 75 -8.55 -2.78 -2.98
CA GLY A 75 -9.02 -1.43 -3.28
C GLY A 75 -10.50 -1.19 -2.90
N GLU A 76 -11.36 -2.20 -3.05
CA GLU A 76 -12.80 -2.08 -2.79
C GLU A 76 -13.09 -2.11 -1.28
N GLN A 77 -12.44 -3.02 -0.57
CA GLN A 77 -12.49 -3.12 0.88
C GLN A 77 -11.97 -1.86 1.56
N LEU A 78 -10.93 -1.22 0.99
CA LEU A 78 -10.38 0.01 1.56
C LEU A 78 -11.41 1.14 1.54
N GLU A 79 -12.18 1.31 0.47
CA GLU A 79 -13.19 2.35 0.39
C GLU A 79 -14.31 2.13 1.41
N ALA A 80 -14.73 0.89 1.64
CA ALA A 80 -15.68 0.54 2.70
C ALA A 80 -15.09 0.76 4.10
N LEU A 81 -13.82 0.43 4.31
CA LEU A 81 -13.14 0.62 5.60
C LEU A 81 -12.97 2.09 5.97
N LYS A 82 -12.66 2.97 4.99
CA LYS A 82 -12.50 4.41 5.22
C LYS A 82 -13.71 5.07 5.88
N SER A 83 -14.92 4.58 5.56
CA SER A 83 -16.18 5.08 6.11
C SER A 83 -16.70 4.27 7.29
N SER A 84 -15.98 3.22 7.72
CA SER A 84 -16.37 2.37 8.83
C SER A 84 -16.10 3.00 10.20
N SER A 85 -16.87 2.57 11.20
CA SER A 85 -16.65 2.95 12.60
C SER A 85 -15.23 2.60 13.07
N LEU A 86 -14.69 1.46 12.62
CA LEU A 86 -13.35 0.99 12.97
C LEU A 86 -12.25 2.02 12.68
N VAL A 87 -12.35 2.75 11.57
CA VAL A 87 -11.39 3.80 11.22
C VAL A 87 -11.70 5.09 11.96
N SER A 88 -12.98 5.50 12.03
CA SER A 88 -13.35 6.75 12.70
C SER A 88 -13.12 6.74 14.21
N GLU A 89 -13.21 5.56 14.84
CA GLU A 89 -12.96 5.34 16.26
C GLU A 89 -11.49 5.04 16.57
N GLY A 90 -10.64 4.96 15.53
CA GLY A 90 -9.19 4.77 15.67
C GLY A 90 -8.77 3.33 16.00
N GLU A 91 -9.67 2.36 15.82
CA GLU A 91 -9.39 0.93 16.00
C GLU A 91 -8.54 0.38 14.84
N LEU A 92 -8.66 0.97 13.65
CA LEU A 92 -7.82 0.70 12.49
C LEU A 92 -7.17 1.98 11.95
N TYR A 93 -5.91 1.87 11.54
CA TYR A 93 -5.17 2.95 10.88
C TYR A 93 -4.82 2.59 9.44
N ILE A 94 -5.25 3.40 8.47
CA ILE A 94 -4.82 3.26 7.07
C ILE A 94 -3.37 3.75 6.98
N GLN A 95 -2.45 2.81 6.74
CA GLN A 95 -1.02 3.07 6.74
C GLN A 95 -0.31 2.12 5.80
N ASN A 96 0.62 2.63 5.00
CA ASN A 96 1.41 1.80 4.10
C ASN A 96 2.23 0.78 4.90
N ALA A 97 2.11 -0.50 4.57
CA ALA A 97 2.83 -1.57 5.25
C ALA A 97 4.33 -1.31 5.33
N ALA A 98 4.97 -0.84 4.24
CA ALA A 98 6.39 -0.54 4.25
C ALA A 98 6.82 0.53 5.28
N SER A 99 5.88 1.31 5.84
CA SER A 99 6.16 2.32 6.88
C SER A 99 6.09 1.78 8.31
N TRP A 100 5.71 0.51 8.52
CA TRP A 100 5.73 -0.12 9.84
C TRP A 100 7.11 -0.63 10.24
N ILE A 101 8.02 -0.75 9.28
CA ILE A 101 9.45 -0.98 9.51
C ILE A 101 10.12 0.39 9.29
N PRO A 102 10.47 1.11 10.37
CA PRO A 102 11.23 2.36 10.26
C PRO A 102 12.63 2.13 9.69
#